data_AF-A0A2P6RGH8-F1
#
_entry.id   AF-A0A2P6RGH8-F1
#
_cell.length_a   1.000
_cell.length_b   1.000
_cell.length_c   1.000
_cell.angle_alpha   90.00
_cell.angle_beta   90.00
_cell.angle_gamma   90.00
#
_symmetry.space_group_name_H-M   'P 1'
#
loop_
_entity.id
_entity.type
_entity.pdbx_description
1 polymer ?
#
loop_
_entity_poly.entity_id
_entity_poly.type
_entity_poly.pdbx_seq_one_letter_code
_entity_poly.pdbx_strand_id
1 'polypeptide(L)'
;MTHVSMLCPSTNHPFNFLFRVASITRHPIHKSSNQDSPSSATQSTRRSLSIIMAVLNTLFFSILVPVAAAVLLYQLDSFDPAPLPLHELSEQVAAAPRRNGHMLKGSEFLGVGTLAGPEDVAYDSKSGLIYTGCADGWIKRVKLNESADDSVVENWVNTGGRPLGLAHEHGGKLLVADAEKVSVTYCPQH
;
A
#
# COMPACT_ATOMS: atom_id res chain seq x y z
N MET A 1 7.30 14.84 -26.06
CA MET A 1 5.91 15.05 -25.56
C MET A 1 5.78 14.16 -24.35
N THR A 2 5.65 14.63 -23.12
CA THR A 2 4.92 15.78 -22.52
C THR A 2 5.76 16.30 -21.33
N HIS A 3 6.16 17.57 -21.26
CA HIS A 3 5.52 18.71 -20.55
C HIS A 3 5.10 18.38 -19.10
N VAL A 4 5.91 18.67 -18.05
CA VAL A 4 6.10 19.94 -17.26
C VAL A 4 4.82 20.35 -16.53
N SER A 5 4.75 20.43 -15.19
CA SER A 5 5.25 21.53 -14.33
C SER A 5 5.24 21.10 -12.84
N MET A 6 6.28 21.31 -12.01
CA MET A 6 6.65 22.53 -11.22
C MET A 6 5.59 22.91 -10.15
N LEU A 7 5.87 23.16 -8.86
CA LEU A 7 6.99 23.83 -8.18
C LEU A 7 7.08 23.46 -6.68
N CYS A 8 8.31 23.55 -6.15
CA CYS A 8 8.67 23.67 -4.72
C CYS A 8 8.78 25.18 -4.37
N PRO A 9 8.87 25.63 -3.09
CA PRO A 9 10.22 25.71 -2.47
C PRO A 9 10.33 25.48 -0.94
N SER A 10 11.45 24.87 -0.55
CA SER A 10 12.43 25.24 0.51
C SER A 10 11.97 25.26 1.99
N THR A 11 12.69 24.73 3.00
CA THR A 11 14.12 24.93 3.29
C THR A 11 14.79 23.78 4.07
N ASN A 12 16.08 23.56 3.75
CA ASN A 12 17.20 23.06 4.56
C ASN A 12 17.28 21.57 5.00
N HIS A 13 17.91 20.73 4.17
CA HIS A 13 19.27 20.15 4.37
C HIS A 13 19.59 19.09 3.29
N PRO A 14 20.88 18.87 2.93
CA PRO A 14 21.25 18.18 1.69
C PRO A 14 21.22 16.64 1.81
N PHE A 15 20.42 15.99 0.97
CA PHE A 15 20.54 14.56 0.67
C PHE A 15 21.53 14.37 -0.50
N ASN A 16 22.69 13.77 -0.24
CA ASN A 16 23.55 13.23 -1.29
C ASN A 16 23.07 11.83 -1.67
N PHE A 17 22.37 11.69 -2.80
CA PHE A 17 22.16 10.41 -3.46
C PHE A 17 23.24 10.22 -4.54
N LEU A 18 24.20 9.34 -4.27
CA LEU A 18 25.23 8.95 -5.23
C LEU A 18 24.63 7.95 -6.23
N PHE A 19 24.21 8.43 -7.40
CA PHE A 19 24.01 7.59 -8.58
C PHE A 19 25.31 7.55 -9.38
N ARG A 20 25.88 6.37 -9.60
CA ARG A 20 26.86 6.19 -10.67
C ARG A 20 26.39 5.14 -11.68
N VAL A 21 26.17 5.67 -12.87
CA VAL A 21 25.79 5.08 -14.14
C VAL A 21 26.79 4.01 -14.58
N ALA A 22 26.28 2.87 -15.07
CA ALA A 22 27.06 1.86 -15.78
C ALA A 22 27.47 2.38 -17.16
N SER A 23 28.78 2.49 -17.40
CA SER A 23 29.34 2.85 -18.71
C SER A 23 29.77 1.58 -19.45
N ILE A 24 29.24 1.39 -20.66
CA ILE A 24 29.64 0.35 -21.61
C ILE A 24 30.78 0.91 -22.45
N THR A 25 31.98 0.36 -22.30
CA THR A 25 33.12 0.64 -23.19
C THR A 25 33.42 -0.56 -24.09
N ARG A 26 33.55 -0.27 -25.39
CA ARG A 26 33.84 -1.19 -26.50
C ARG A 26 35.29 -1.70 -26.46
N HIS A 27 35.49 -2.92 -26.97
CA HIS A 27 36.80 -3.53 -27.26
C HIS A 27 37.47 -2.95 -28.52
N PRO A 28 38.82 -2.97 -28.60
CA PRO A 28 39.56 -2.84 -29.86
C PRO A 28 39.96 -4.20 -30.46
N ILE A 29 40.06 -4.20 -31.78
CA ILE A 29 40.39 -5.29 -32.70
C ILE A 29 41.92 -5.49 -32.75
N HIS A 30 42.38 -6.75 -32.72
CA HIS A 30 43.70 -7.11 -33.24
C HIS A 30 43.59 -8.30 -34.21
N LYS A 31 44.34 -8.21 -35.31
CA LYS A 31 44.32 -9.06 -36.51
C LYS A 31 45.60 -9.91 -36.52
N SER A 32 45.52 -11.22 -36.76
CA SER A 32 46.65 -12.00 -37.30
C SER A 32 46.22 -13.31 -37.97
N SER A 33 46.90 -13.64 -39.07
CA SER A 33 46.75 -14.74 -40.04
C SER A 33 47.02 -16.14 -39.46
N ASN A 34 46.62 -17.29 -40.03
CA ASN A 34 46.90 -17.81 -41.37
C ASN A 34 46.09 -19.12 -41.66
N GLN A 35 45.88 -19.36 -42.96
CA GLN A 35 45.68 -20.59 -43.76
C GLN A 35 45.35 -21.96 -43.08
N ASP A 36 44.24 -22.61 -43.49
CA ASP A 36 44.24 -23.84 -44.32
C ASP A 36 42.84 -24.51 -44.46
N SER A 37 42.46 -24.76 -45.73
CA SER A 37 41.57 -25.80 -46.30
C SER A 37 40.08 -25.98 -45.88
N PRO A 38 39.17 -26.38 -46.81
CA PRO A 38 37.72 -26.31 -46.62
C PRO A 38 37.09 -27.65 -46.24
N SER A 39 36.64 -27.82 -45.00
CA SER A 39 35.72 -28.91 -44.64
C SER A 39 34.87 -28.71 -43.37
N SER A 40 34.93 -27.55 -42.70
CA SER A 40 34.41 -27.38 -41.33
C SER A 40 33.29 -26.33 -41.15
N ALA A 41 32.77 -25.74 -42.22
CA ALA A 41 31.78 -24.64 -42.12
C ALA A 41 30.37 -25.09 -41.70
N THR A 42 29.99 -26.35 -41.92
CA THR A 42 28.60 -26.83 -41.68
C THR A 42 28.36 -27.28 -40.22
N GLN A 43 29.41 -27.62 -39.47
CA GLN A 43 29.31 -28.04 -38.06
C GLN A 43 29.35 -26.87 -37.07
N SER A 44 30.13 -25.82 -37.36
CA SER A 44 30.31 -24.66 -36.46
C SER A 44 29.01 -23.88 -36.23
N THR A 45 28.24 -23.63 -37.30
CA THR A 45 26.95 -22.92 -37.24
C THR A 45 25.86 -23.72 -36.52
N ARG A 46 25.83 -25.05 -36.69
CA ARG A 46 24.90 -25.93 -35.95
C ARG A 46 25.21 -25.99 -34.46
N ARG A 47 26.50 -26.00 -34.08
CA ARG A 47 26.94 -25.98 -32.68
C ARG A 47 26.62 -24.64 -32.00
N SER A 48 26.85 -23.51 -32.68
CA SER A 48 26.53 -22.18 -32.15
C SER A 48 25.02 -21.97 -31.93
N LEU A 49 24.19 -22.36 -32.90
CA LEU A 49 22.73 -22.33 -32.75
C LEU A 49 22.24 -23.28 -31.64
N SER A 50 22.85 -24.47 -31.48
CA SER A 50 22.50 -25.38 -30.38
C SER A 50 22.83 -24.83 -29.00
N ILE A 51 23.92 -24.06 -28.87
CA ILE A 51 24.31 -23.44 -27.59
C ILE A 51 23.36 -22.28 -27.26
N ILE A 52 23.02 -21.43 -28.24
CA ILE A 52 22.08 -20.32 -28.05
C ILE A 52 20.69 -20.86 -27.67
N MET A 53 20.23 -21.92 -28.33
CA MET A 53 18.96 -22.57 -27.99
C MET A 53 19.02 -23.24 -26.60
N ALA A 54 20.15 -23.84 -26.22
CA ALA A 54 20.33 -24.41 -24.87
C ALA A 54 20.32 -23.32 -23.78
N VAL A 55 20.96 -22.17 -24.03
CA VAL A 55 20.98 -21.02 -23.11
C VAL A 55 19.58 -20.39 -23.00
N LEU A 56 18.88 -20.20 -24.12
CA LEU A 56 17.51 -19.67 -24.11
C LEU A 56 16.55 -20.62 -23.38
N ASN A 57 16.69 -21.93 -23.60
CA ASN A 57 15.88 -22.95 -22.95
C ASN A 57 16.15 -23.00 -21.43
N THR A 58 17.42 -22.90 -21.02
CA THR A 58 17.77 -22.82 -19.59
C THR A 58 17.26 -21.54 -18.94
N LEU A 59 17.34 -20.39 -19.62
CA LEU A 59 16.75 -19.13 -19.12
C LEU A 59 15.22 -19.21 -19.01
N PHE A 60 14.56 -19.84 -19.98
CA PHE A 60 13.11 -20.04 -19.97
C PHE A 60 12.66 -20.92 -18.80
N PHE A 61 13.30 -22.08 -18.60
CA PHE A 61 13.00 -22.95 -17.47
C PHE A 61 13.38 -22.31 -16.13
N SER A 62 14.44 -21.50 -16.07
CA SER A 62 14.84 -20.78 -14.85
C SER A 62 13.78 -19.79 -14.36
N ILE A 63 12.92 -19.28 -15.24
CA ILE A 63 11.82 -18.37 -14.89
C ILE A 63 10.51 -19.14 -14.76
N LEU A 64 10.24 -20.09 -15.67
CA LEU A 64 8.99 -20.84 -15.70
C LEU A 64 8.82 -21.74 -14.47
N VAL A 65 9.89 -22.41 -14.04
CA VAL A 65 9.84 -23.33 -12.88
C VAL A 65 9.47 -22.61 -11.58
N PRO A 66 10.12 -21.50 -11.17
CA PRO A 66 9.72 -20.81 -9.94
C PRO A 66 8.32 -20.19 -10.03
N VAL A 67 7.90 -19.68 -11.19
CA VAL A 67 6.54 -19.16 -11.37
C VAL A 67 5.50 -20.28 -11.27
N ALA A 68 5.73 -21.41 -11.94
CA ALA A 68 4.84 -22.58 -11.86
C ALA A 68 4.80 -23.15 -10.43
N ALA A 69 5.95 -23.21 -9.74
CA ALA A 69 6.02 -23.63 -8.35
C ALA A 69 5.26 -22.66 -7.43
N ALA A 70 5.38 -21.35 -7.60
CA ALA A 70 4.64 -20.36 -6.82
C ALA A 70 3.12 -20.46 -7.05
N VAL A 71 2.68 -20.64 -8.30
CA VAL A 71 1.25 -20.86 -8.61
C VAL A 71 0.75 -22.17 -8.00
N LEU A 72 1.54 -23.24 -8.09
CA LEU A 72 1.17 -24.52 -7.50
C LEU A 72 1.09 -24.44 -5.97
N LEU A 73 2.05 -23.78 -5.31
CA LEU A 73 2.04 -23.57 -3.86
C LEU A 73 0.87 -22.67 -3.42
N TYR A 74 0.54 -21.63 -4.18
CA TYR A 74 -0.62 -20.77 -3.91
C TYR A 74 -1.95 -21.50 -4.10
N GLN A 75 -2.04 -22.38 -5.10
CA GLN A 75 -3.24 -23.19 -5.35
C GLN A 75 -3.37 -24.37 -4.36
N LEU A 76 -2.27 -24.83 -3.76
CA LEU A 76 -2.29 -25.84 -2.69
C LEU A 76 -2.67 -25.27 -1.33
N ASP A 77 -2.61 -23.95 -1.16
CA ASP A 77 -3.22 -23.24 -0.03
C ASP A 77 -4.73 -23.16 -0.27
N SER A 78 -5.38 -24.33 -0.32
CA SER A 78 -6.83 -24.41 -0.32
C SER A 78 -7.29 -23.80 0.99
N PHE A 79 -7.81 -22.58 0.90
CA PHE A 79 -8.50 -21.93 2.00
C PHE A 79 -9.56 -22.90 2.51
N ASP A 80 -9.28 -23.58 3.63
CA ASP A 80 -10.19 -24.49 4.31
C ASP A 80 -10.92 -23.66 5.36
N PRO A 81 -12.09 -23.08 5.02
CA PRO A 81 -12.84 -22.34 6.02
C PRO A 81 -13.15 -23.30 7.16
N ALA A 82 -12.84 -22.89 8.40
CA ALA A 82 -13.17 -23.69 9.57
C ALA A 82 -14.63 -24.18 9.45
N PRO A 83 -14.89 -25.49 9.62
CA PRO A 83 -16.23 -26.04 9.50
C PRO A 83 -17.20 -25.23 10.34
N LEU A 84 -18.19 -24.59 9.70
CA LEU A 84 -19.19 -23.82 10.41
C LEU A 84 -19.95 -24.79 11.33
N PRO A 85 -19.96 -24.59 12.66
CA PRO A 85 -20.57 -25.54 13.58
C PRO A 85 -22.09 -25.42 13.52
N LEU A 86 -22.70 -26.00 12.48
CA LEU A 86 -24.15 -25.93 12.22
C LEU A 86 -24.97 -26.52 13.37
N HIS A 87 -24.42 -27.46 14.13
CA HIS A 87 -25.09 -28.04 15.28
C HIS A 87 -25.27 -27.02 16.43
N GLU A 88 -24.26 -26.19 16.70
CA GLU A 88 -24.30 -25.09 17.67
C GLU A 88 -25.25 -23.96 17.22
N LEU A 89 -25.41 -23.77 15.90
CA LEU A 89 -26.39 -22.83 15.33
C LEU A 89 -27.83 -23.37 15.31
N SER A 90 -28.00 -24.68 15.49
CA SER A 90 -29.30 -25.37 15.50
C SER A 90 -29.90 -25.52 16.89
N GLU A 91 -29.08 -25.40 17.95
CA GLU A 91 -29.62 -25.00 19.25
C GLU A 91 -30.29 -23.64 19.06
N GLN A 92 -31.49 -23.48 19.59
CA GLN A 92 -32.25 -22.24 19.49
C GLN A 92 -31.39 -21.11 20.05
N VAL A 93 -30.67 -20.40 19.17
CA VAL A 93 -29.97 -19.17 19.52
C VAL A 93 -31.02 -18.31 20.17
N ALA A 94 -30.90 -18.10 21.49
CA ALA A 94 -31.82 -17.28 22.23
C ALA A 94 -31.96 -15.98 21.44
N ALA A 95 -33.15 -15.73 20.92
CA ALA A 95 -33.36 -14.64 19.98
C ALA A 95 -32.91 -13.36 20.67
N ALA A 96 -31.71 -12.88 20.33
CA ALA A 96 -31.15 -11.71 20.97
C ALA A 96 -32.09 -10.55 20.63
N PRO A 97 -32.55 -9.77 21.61
CA PRO A 97 -33.37 -8.62 21.34
C PRO A 97 -32.64 -7.74 20.31
N ARG A 98 -33.29 -7.45 19.18
CA ARG A 98 -32.72 -6.59 18.12
C ARG A 98 -32.33 -5.20 18.63
N ARG A 99 -32.85 -4.81 19.80
CA ARG A 99 -32.60 -3.55 20.47
C ARG A 99 -32.26 -3.81 21.92
N ASN A 100 -31.04 -3.43 22.31
CA ASN A 100 -30.67 -3.33 23.72
C ASN A 100 -30.76 -1.85 24.13
N GLY A 101 -31.80 -1.49 24.88
CA GLY A 101 -32.00 -0.12 25.37
C GLY A 101 -30.91 0.38 26.33
N HIS A 102 -30.01 -0.50 26.77
CA HIS A 102 -28.90 -0.16 27.66
C HIS A 102 -27.59 0.09 26.91
N MET A 103 -27.53 -0.12 25.59
CA MET A 103 -26.29 -0.07 24.81
C MET A 103 -25.60 1.31 24.81
N LEU A 104 -26.35 2.38 25.09
CA LEU A 104 -25.84 3.75 25.18
C LEU A 104 -25.81 4.29 26.62
N LYS A 105 -26.08 3.46 27.63
CA LYS A 105 -26.05 3.92 29.02
C LYS A 105 -24.60 4.27 29.41
N GLY A 106 -24.41 5.50 29.87
CA GLY A 106 -23.08 6.03 30.21
C GLY A 106 -22.27 6.54 29.01
N SER A 107 -22.88 6.61 27.82
CA SER A 107 -22.29 7.26 26.66
C SER A 107 -22.81 8.70 26.55
N GLU A 108 -21.95 9.59 26.09
CA GLU A 108 -22.28 10.99 25.83
C GLU A 108 -22.10 11.30 24.33
N PHE A 109 -22.87 12.25 23.81
CA PHE A 109 -22.74 12.66 22.42
C PHE A 109 -21.63 13.70 22.27
N LEU A 110 -20.67 13.44 21.39
CA LEU A 110 -19.56 14.35 21.11
C LEU A 110 -19.76 15.05 19.76
N GLY A 111 -19.49 16.37 19.72
CA GLY A 111 -19.49 17.14 18.48
C GLY A 111 -20.85 17.24 17.76
N VAL A 112 -21.95 17.22 18.52
CA VAL A 112 -23.31 17.31 17.97
C VAL A 112 -23.48 18.59 17.15
N GLY A 113 -23.92 18.44 15.91
CA GLY A 113 -24.15 19.56 14.99
C GLY A 113 -22.88 20.16 14.37
N THR A 114 -21.69 19.80 14.86
CA THR A 114 -20.40 20.31 14.34
C THR A 114 -19.67 19.31 13.44
N LEU A 115 -19.98 18.02 13.58
CA LEU A 115 -19.42 16.94 12.75
C LEU A 115 -20.38 16.60 11.61
N ALA A 116 -20.13 17.12 10.41
CA ALA A 116 -20.98 16.90 9.25
C ALA A 116 -20.67 15.55 8.60
N GLY A 117 -21.53 14.54 8.84
CA GLY A 117 -21.34 13.19 8.27
C GLY A 117 -19.97 12.59 8.61
N PRO A 118 -19.66 12.36 9.90
CA PRO A 118 -18.41 11.73 10.30
C PRO A 118 -18.37 10.27 9.84
N GLU A 119 -17.25 9.83 9.29
CA GLU A 119 -17.08 8.47 8.75
C GLU A 119 -16.29 7.56 9.70
N ASP A 120 -15.01 7.86 9.90
CA ASP A 120 -14.09 7.08 10.72
C ASP A 120 -13.54 7.94 11.88
N VAL A 121 -13.03 7.27 12.92
CA VAL A 121 -12.45 7.90 14.11
C VAL A 121 -11.09 7.29 14.46
N ALA A 122 -10.10 8.16 14.70
CA ALA A 122 -8.79 7.75 15.21
C ALA A 122 -8.50 8.49 16.52
N TYR A 123 -8.16 7.75 17.58
CA TYR A 123 -7.84 8.32 18.89
C TYR A 123 -6.33 8.29 19.13
N ASP A 124 -5.78 9.45 19.49
CA ASP A 124 -4.40 9.56 19.95
C ASP A 124 -4.37 9.68 21.47
N SER A 125 -3.91 8.62 22.14
CA SER A 125 -3.80 8.57 23.60
C SER A 125 -2.74 9.51 24.17
N LYS A 126 -1.77 9.97 23.37
CA LYS A 126 -0.73 10.89 23.82
C LYS A 126 -1.24 12.32 23.93
N SER A 127 -2.02 12.77 22.94
CA SER A 127 -2.60 14.11 22.91
C SER A 127 -4.00 14.19 23.52
N GLY A 128 -4.69 13.06 23.67
CA GLY A 128 -6.09 13.02 24.10
C GLY A 128 -7.06 13.55 23.04
N LEU A 129 -6.66 13.53 21.76
CA LEU A 129 -7.45 14.03 20.64
C LEU A 129 -8.10 12.88 19.87
N ILE A 130 -9.37 13.07 19.51
CA ILE A 130 -10.06 12.26 18.52
C ILE A 130 -9.99 12.99 17.19
N TYR A 131 -9.60 12.27 16.14
CA TYR A 131 -9.63 12.73 14.76
C TYR A 131 -10.79 12.08 14.04
N THR A 132 -11.54 12.85 13.25
CA THR A 132 -12.60 12.31 12.40
C THR A 132 -12.65 13.01 11.06
N GLY A 133 -12.92 12.25 10.00
CA GLY A 133 -13.14 12.76 8.66
C GLY A 133 -14.62 13.05 8.45
N CYS A 134 -14.93 14.23 7.90
CA CYS A 134 -16.30 14.67 7.66
C CYS A 134 -16.60 14.80 6.16
N ALA A 135 -17.90 14.80 5.84
CA ALA A 135 -18.43 14.94 4.49
C ALA A 135 -18.09 16.29 3.82
N ASP A 136 -17.68 17.30 4.61
CA ASP A 136 -17.21 18.60 4.15
C ASP A 136 -15.72 18.62 3.77
N GLY A 137 -15.07 17.45 3.77
CA GLY A 137 -13.67 17.25 3.43
C GLY A 137 -12.69 17.66 4.52
N TRP A 138 -13.18 18.06 5.70
CA TRP A 138 -12.34 18.37 6.85
C TRP A 138 -12.02 17.11 7.66
N ILE A 139 -10.75 16.97 8.02
CA ILE A 139 -10.32 16.25 9.21
C ILE A 139 -10.49 17.20 10.39
N LYS A 140 -11.35 16.83 11.33
CA LYS A 140 -11.63 17.60 12.53
C LYS A 140 -10.99 16.92 13.74
N ARG A 141 -10.54 17.73 14.71
CA ARG A 141 -10.00 17.28 15.99
C ARG A 141 -11.01 17.59 17.07
N VAL A 142 -11.27 16.62 17.94
CA VAL A 142 -12.14 16.77 19.10
C VAL A 142 -11.28 16.55 20.34
N LYS A 143 -11.20 17.57 21.19
CA LYS A 143 -10.54 17.46 22.49
C LYS A 143 -11.52 16.93 23.51
N LEU A 144 -11.18 15.80 24.12
CA LEU A 144 -11.92 15.23 25.24
C LEU A 144 -11.63 16.06 26.50
N ASN A 145 -12.67 16.68 27.04
CA ASN A 145 -12.64 17.31 28.36
C ASN A 145 -13.40 16.41 29.36
N GLU A 146 -13.53 16.83 30.62
CA GLU A 146 -14.21 16.04 31.66
C GLU A 146 -15.71 15.81 31.37
N SER A 147 -16.31 16.67 30.54
CA SER A 147 -17.68 16.54 30.03
C SER A 147 -17.68 16.61 28.50
N ALA A 148 -18.53 15.81 27.85
CA ALA A 148 -18.75 15.88 26.40
C ALA A 148 -19.28 17.25 25.93
N ASP A 149 -20.04 17.93 26.77
CA ASP A 149 -20.60 19.26 26.46
C ASP A 149 -19.51 20.33 26.35
N ASP A 150 -18.37 20.09 27.00
CA ASP A 150 -17.20 20.97 26.94
C ASP A 150 -16.22 20.58 25.82
N SER A 151 -16.53 19.54 25.03
CA SER A 151 -15.62 19.09 23.97
C SER A 151 -15.49 20.15 22.87
N VAL A 152 -14.25 20.50 22.54
CA VAL A 152 -13.94 21.49 21.50
C VAL A 152 -13.67 20.77 20.20
N VAL A 153 -14.42 21.14 19.15
CA VAL A 153 -14.26 20.61 17.79
C VAL A 153 -13.55 21.65 16.93
N GLU A 154 -12.42 21.27 16.36
CA GLU A 154 -11.59 22.14 15.52
C GLU A 154 -11.45 21.56 14.11
N ASN A 155 -11.59 22.42 13.09
CA ASN A 155 -11.19 22.09 11.72
C ASN A 155 -9.67 22.11 11.62
N TRP A 156 -9.05 20.95 11.38
CA TRP A 156 -7.60 20.84 11.38
C TRP A 156 -7.01 20.90 9.98
N VAL A 157 -7.35 19.93 9.13
CA VAL A 157 -6.85 19.87 7.75
C VAL A 157 -7.96 19.50 6.80
N ASN A 158 -8.09 20.23 5.68
CA ASN A 158 -9.03 19.90 4.63
C ASN A 158 -8.31 19.11 3.54
N THR A 159 -8.83 17.93 3.21
CA THR A 159 -8.28 17.09 2.13
C THR A 159 -8.74 17.56 0.75
N GLY A 160 -9.81 18.35 0.70
CA GLY A 160 -10.52 18.76 -0.50
C GLY A 160 -11.26 17.62 -1.18
N GLY A 161 -11.59 16.55 -0.44
CA GLY A 161 -12.29 15.36 -0.92
C GLY A 161 -13.25 14.78 0.13
N ARG A 162 -13.41 13.45 0.15
CA ARG A 162 -14.23 12.73 1.13
C ARG A 162 -13.37 11.72 1.90
N PRO A 163 -12.85 12.10 3.08
CA PRO A 163 -12.11 11.18 3.94
C PRO A 163 -13.02 10.05 4.43
N LEU A 164 -12.63 8.80 4.17
CA LEU A 164 -13.38 7.60 4.55
C LEU A 164 -12.67 6.73 5.59
N GLY A 165 -11.36 6.94 5.81
CA GLY A 165 -10.60 6.15 6.77
C GLY A 165 -9.43 6.91 7.37
N LEU A 166 -9.16 6.66 8.65
CA LEU A 166 -8.12 7.29 9.46
C LEU A 166 -7.33 6.25 10.25
N ALA A 167 -6.00 6.39 10.29
CA ALA A 167 -5.16 5.54 11.12
C ALA A 167 -3.91 6.26 11.60
N HIS A 168 -3.48 5.99 12.84
CA HIS A 168 -2.20 6.47 13.34
C HIS A 168 -1.06 5.58 12.85
N GLU A 169 -0.05 6.19 12.24
CA GLU A 169 1.23 5.53 11.96
C GLU A 169 2.13 5.57 13.21
N HIS A 170 3.06 4.62 13.31
CA HIS A 170 4.07 4.55 14.37
C HIS A 170 4.91 5.84 14.52
N GLY A 171 5.03 6.65 13.46
CA GLY A 171 5.76 7.91 13.44
C GLY A 171 4.99 9.14 13.94
N GLY A 172 3.80 8.98 14.53
CA GLY A 172 2.98 10.11 14.99
C GLY A 172 2.34 10.91 13.84
N LYS A 173 2.14 10.27 12.69
CA LYS A 173 1.41 10.85 11.56
C LYS A 173 0.01 10.25 11.51
N LEU A 174 -0.95 11.05 11.07
CA LEU A 174 -2.27 10.56 10.73
C LEU A 174 -2.30 10.21 9.24
N LEU A 175 -2.61 8.95 8.93
CA LEU A 175 -2.89 8.46 7.59
C LEU A 175 -4.37 8.71 7.29
N VAL A 176 -4.64 9.30 6.14
CA VAL A 176 -6.01 9.63 5.70
C VAL A 176 -6.27 8.98 4.36
N ALA A 177 -7.26 8.09 4.28
CA ALA A 177 -7.77 7.54 3.03
C ALA A 177 -8.92 8.42 2.52
N ASP A 178 -8.70 9.09 1.39
CA ASP A 178 -9.70 9.97 0.78
C ASP A 178 -10.21 9.38 -0.53
N ALA A 179 -11.54 9.26 -0.64
CA ALA A 179 -12.20 8.64 -1.78
C ALA A 179 -12.05 9.43 -3.09
N GLU A 180 -12.00 10.75 -3.00
CA GLU A 180 -11.94 11.64 -4.17
C GLU A 180 -10.50 11.91 -4.58
N LYS A 181 -9.53 11.80 -3.66
CA LYS A 181 -8.10 11.95 -3.94
C LYS A 181 -7.38 10.64 -4.26
N VAL A 182 -8.05 9.49 -4.22
CA VAL A 182 -7.52 8.13 -4.52
C VAL A 182 -6.10 7.95 -3.96
N SER A 183 -5.87 8.39 -2.71
CA SER A 183 -4.55 8.38 -2.10
C SER A 183 -4.61 8.40 -0.59
N VAL A 184 -3.55 7.86 0.04
CA VAL A 184 -3.30 8.01 1.47
C VAL A 184 -2.49 9.28 1.67
N THR A 185 -3.10 10.28 2.32
CA THR A 185 -2.45 11.55 2.63
C THR A 185 -1.88 11.52 4.05
N TYR A 186 -0.65 12.02 4.21
CA TYR A 186 0.01 12.15 5.51
C TYR A 186 -0.27 13.51 6.13
N CYS A 187 -0.81 13.51 7.34
CA CYS A 187 -1.06 14.73 8.10
C CYS A 187 -0.12 14.78 9.34
N PRO A 188 0.87 15.68 9.38
CA PRO A 188 1.80 15.80 10.50
C PRO A 188 1.12 16.45 11.72
N GLN A 189 1.29 15.87 12.92
CA GLN A 189 0.58 16.27 14.15
C GLN A 189 1.18 17.47 14.92
N HIS A 190 1.74 18.48 14.24
CA HIS A 190 2.40 19.62 14.89
C HIS A 190 1.47 20.81 15.17
#